data_AF-A0A7C1B2U2-F1
#
_entry.id   AF-A0A7C1B2U2-F1
#
_cell.length_a   1.000
_cell.length_b   1.000
_cell.length_c   1.000
_cell.angle_alpha   90.00
_cell.angle_beta   90.00
_cell.angle_gamma   90.00
#
_symmetry.space_group_name_H-M   'P 1'
#
loop_
_entity.id
_entity.type
_entity.pdbx_description
1 polymer ?
#
loop_
_entity_poly.entity_id
_entity_poly.type
_entity_poly.pdbx_seq_one_letter_code
_entity_poly.pdbx_strand_id
1 'polypeptide(L)' 'RIGAAAKLNGTSYSRLIGGLSKADIELDRKVLSHLAIVDPNAFSEVVKAAGIPSA' A
#
# COMPACT_ATOMS: atom_id res chain seq x y z
N ARG A 1 -2.00 -10.23 4.61
CA ARG A 1 -2.19 -9.13 5.59
C ARG A 1 -2.28 -7.76 4.90
N ILE A 2 -1.53 -7.53 3.82
CA ILE A 2 -1.69 -6.32 2.97
C ILE A 2 -3.14 -6.06 2.57
N GLY A 3 -3.90 -7.08 2.16
CA GLY A 3 -5.29 -6.89 1.71
C GLY A 3 -6.20 -6.23 2.76
N ALA A 4 -6.00 -6.50 4.05
CA ALA A 4 -6.77 -5.89 5.12
C ALA A 4 -6.32 -4.43 5.37
N ALA A 5 -5.01 -4.19 5.43
CA ALA A 5 -4.45 -2.85 5.60
C ALA A 5 -4.75 -1.93 4.40
N ALA A 6 -4.70 -2.47 3.19
CA ALA A 6 -5.14 -1.81 1.97
C ALA A 6 -6.62 -1.39 2.09
N LYS A 7 -7.48 -2.30 2.57
CA LYS A 7 -8.91 -2.01 2.79
C LYS A 7 -9.13 -0.89 3.81
N LEU A 8 -8.34 -0.87 4.88
CA LEU A 8 -8.36 0.21 5.89
C LEU A 8 -7.96 1.57 5.30
N ASN A 9 -7.16 1.58 4.24
CA ASN A 9 -6.76 2.78 3.50
C ASN A 9 -7.65 3.02 2.25
N GLY A 10 -8.86 2.44 2.20
CA GLY A 10 -9.80 2.66 1.09
C GLY A 10 -9.38 2.05 -0.25
N THR A 11 -8.39 1.15 -0.26
CA THR A 11 -7.85 0.55 -1.47
C THR A 11 -7.84 -0.98 -1.43
N SER A 12 -7.55 -1.60 -2.56
CA SER A 12 -7.37 -3.05 -2.66
C SER A 12 -5.92 -3.36 -3.02
N TYR A 13 -5.47 -4.57 -2.69
CA TYR A 13 -4.12 -5.01 -3.02
C TYR A 13 -3.77 -4.80 -4.50
N SER A 14 -4.66 -5.19 -5.42
CA SER A 14 -4.42 -5.01 -6.86
C SER A 14 -4.34 -3.54 -7.28
N ARG A 15 -5.15 -2.66 -6.66
CA ARG A 15 -5.08 -1.21 -6.93
C ARG A 15 -3.80 -0.61 -6.37
N LEU A 16 -3.38 -1.03 -5.17
CA LEU A 16 -2.10 -0.65 -4.56
C LEU A 16 -0.91 -1.05 -5.41
N ILE A 17 -0.83 -2.32 -5.81
CA ILE A 17 0.26 -2.83 -6.66
C ILE A 17 0.24 -2.17 -8.04
N GLY A 18 -0.95 -1.95 -8.63
CA GLY A 18 -1.08 -1.22 -9.89
C GLY A 18 -0.61 0.23 -9.79
N GLY A 19 -0.89 0.90 -8.66
CA GLY A 19 -0.41 2.25 -8.38
C GLY A 19 1.10 2.31 -8.18
N LEU A 20 1.66 1.39 -7.40
CA LEU A 20 3.11 1.25 -7.19
C LEU A 20 3.84 0.99 -8.50
N SER A 21 3.31 0.09 -9.34
CA SER A 21 3.87 -0.19 -10.67
C SER A 21 3.80 1.00 -11.61
N LYS A 22 2.73 1.81 -11.54
CA LYS A 22 2.62 3.06 -12.32
C LYS A 22 3.57 4.16 -11.83
N ALA A 23 3.87 4.16 -10.54
CA ALA A 23 4.84 5.05 -9.92
C ALA A 23 6.29 4.54 -10.04
N ASP A 24 6.51 3.41 -10.72
CA ASP A 24 7.83 2.75 -10.84
C ASP A 24 8.46 2.38 -9.48
N ILE A 25 7.62 2.10 -8.48
CA ILE A 25 8.04 1.73 -7.13
C ILE A 25 8.03 0.20 -7.01
N GLU A 26 9.19 -0.43 -7.16
CA GLU A 26 9.38 -1.85 -6.86
C GLU A 26 9.53 -2.06 -5.35
N LEU A 27 8.40 -2.36 -4.69
CA LEU A 27 8.37 -2.64 -3.26
C LEU A 27 8.12 -4.13 -3.00
N ASP A 28 8.98 -4.74 -2.18
CA ASP A 28 8.87 -6.16 -1.88
C ASP A 28 7.59 -6.46 -1.07
N ARG A 29 6.80 -7.42 -1.56
CA ARG A 29 5.50 -7.76 -0.99
C ARG A 29 5.62 -8.23 0.47
N LYS A 30 6.74 -8.84 0.85
CA LYS A 30 6.96 -9.28 2.24
C LYS A 30 7.16 -8.09 3.16
N VAL A 31 8.00 -7.14 2.74
CA VAL A 31 8.28 -5.91 3.48
C VAL A 31 7.03 -5.06 3.57
N LEU A 32 6.29 -4.88 2.47
CA LEU A 32 5.02 -4.16 2.46
C LEU A 32 4.00 -4.79 3.42
N SER A 33 3.93 -6.13 3.47
CA SER A 33 3.02 -6.82 4.37
C SER A 33 3.42 -6.70 5.84
N HIS A 34 4.71 -6.58 6.13
CA HIS A 34 5.22 -6.39 7.48
C HIS A 34 5.03 -4.94 7.93
N LEU A 35 5.36 -3.98 7.05
CA LEU A 35 5.16 -2.54 7.25
C LEU A 35 3.70 -2.23 7.59
N ALA A 36 2.76 -2.82 6.84
CA ALA A 36 1.33 -2.69 7.09
C ALA A 36 0.86 -3.08 8.51
N ILE A 37 1.63 -3.90 9.22
CA ILE A 37 1.31 -4.40 10.57
C ILE A 37 2.08 -3.61 11.62
N VAL A 38 3.36 -3.38 11.37
CA VAL A 38 4.26 -2.70 12.31
C VAL A 38 3.98 -1.21 12.35
N ASP A 39 3.77 -0.60 11.19
CA ASP A 39 3.57 0.84 11.06
C ASP A 39 2.48 1.17 10.02
N PRO A 40 1.21 1.26 10.46
CA PRO A 40 0.10 1.58 9.57
C PRO A 40 0.18 3.02 9.02
N ASN A 41 0.86 3.95 9.70
CA ASN A 41 1.08 5.30 9.19
C ASN A 41 2.02 5.28 7.99
N ALA A 42 3.16 4.59 8.11
CA ALA A 42 4.10 4.43 7.00
C ALA A 42 3.44 3.72 5.80
N PHE A 43 2.60 2.72 6.05
CA PHE A 43 1.83 2.08 4.99
C PHE A 43 0.86 3.04 4.29
N SER A 44 0.21 3.95 5.04
CA SER A 44 -0.67 4.97 4.46
C SER A 44 0.08 5.91 3.51
N GLU A 45 1.30 6.32 3.89
CA GLU A 45 2.17 7.15 3.03
C GLU A 45 2.56 6.40 1.74
N VAL A 46 2.85 5.10 1.82
CA VAL A 46 3.12 4.26 0.63
C VAL A 46 1.87 4.17 -0.27
N VAL A 47 0.68 4.05 0.32
CA VAL A 47 -0.59 4.04 -0.43
C VAL A 47 -0.80 5.37 -1.16
N LYS A 48 -0.49 6.51 -0.52
CA LYS A 48 -0.53 7.83 -1.16
C LYS A 48 0.51 7.97 -2.27
N ALA A 49 1.74 7.51 -2.04
CA ALA A 49 2.82 7.51 -3.04
C ALA A 49 2.47 6.66 -4.27
N ALA A 50 1.68 5.59 -4.09
CA ALA A 50 1.12 4.79 -5.18
C ALA A 50 0.02 5.52 -5.99
N GLY A 51 -0.25 6.81 -5.71
CA GLY A 51 -1.26 7.60 -6.42
C GLY A 51 -2.69 7.23 -6.07
N ILE A 52 -2.91 6.63 -4.89
CA ILE A 52 -4.24 6.31 -4.41
C ILE A 52 -4.67 7.41 -3.44
N PRO A 53 -5.69 8.21 -3.77
CA PRO A 53 -6.25 9.16 -2.83
C PRO A 53 -6.91 8.37 -1.70
N SER A 54 -6.39 8.48 -0.48
CA SER A 54 -7.09 8.02 0.72
C SER A 54 -8.29 8.96 0.90
N ALA A 55 -9.49 8.48 0.56
CA ALA A 55 -10.74 9.18 0.82
C ALA A 55 -11.10 9.12 2.31
#